data_AF-A0A1P9WU41-F1
#
_entry.id   AF-A0A1P9WU41-F1
#
_cell.length_a   1.000
_cell.length_b   1.000
_cell.length_c   1.000
_cell.angle_alpha   90.00
_cell.angle_beta   90.00
_cell.angle_gamma   90.00
#
_symmetry.space_group_name_H-M   'P 1'
#
loop_
_entity.id
_entity.type
_entity.pdbx_description
1 polymer ?
#
loop_
_entity_poly.entity_id
_entity_poly.type
_entity_poly.pdbx_seq_one_letter_code
_entity_poly.pdbx_strand_id
1 'polypeptide(L)'
;MKTLLLLVSLLTGYVLNTHTADYSGNWYSRSNGITMQLQQHGTVLSCHFRTADYTHEAEGPVWVNASGRQVGRWLVKRTAPDGCITFIDCRITFLSDTQMQISASAVDTNCDLPATWRETIIYERQ
;
A
#
# COMPACT_ATOMS: atom_id res chain seq x y z
N MET A 1 45.87 18.62 27.55
CA MET A 1 45.25 18.09 26.32
C MET A 1 43.82 17.66 26.62
N LYS A 2 42.89 18.44 26.04
CA LYS A 2 41.47 18.19 25.71
C LYS A 2 40.61 17.27 26.60
N THR A 3 39.90 17.93 27.50
CA THR A 3 38.54 17.61 27.97
C THR A 3 37.63 17.30 26.77
N LEU A 4 36.95 16.14 26.76
CA LEU A 4 35.89 15.86 25.79
C LEU A 4 34.53 16.06 26.47
N LEU A 5 33.78 17.04 25.97
CA LEU A 5 32.45 17.40 26.43
C LEU A 5 31.44 16.27 26.16
N LEU A 6 30.57 16.02 27.15
CA LEU A 6 29.24 15.47 26.91
C LEU A 6 28.52 16.36 25.89
N LEU A 7 28.09 15.78 24.76
CA LEU A 7 26.99 16.34 23.98
C LEU A 7 25.74 15.49 24.24
N VAL A 8 24.89 16.03 25.10
CA VAL A 8 23.49 15.63 25.24
C VAL A 8 22.74 16.24 24.06
N SER A 9 22.44 15.46 23.04
CA SER A 9 21.47 15.86 22.01
C SER A 9 20.09 15.34 22.38
N LEU A 10 19.29 16.21 23.01
CA LEU A 10 17.83 16.11 23.00
C LEU A 10 17.36 16.20 21.55
N LEU A 11 17.03 15.07 20.93
CA LEU A 11 16.07 15.01 19.84
C LEU A 11 14.79 14.40 20.41
N THR A 12 13.87 15.30 20.71
CA THR A 12 12.48 15.02 21.07
C THR A 12 11.84 14.06 20.08
N GLY A 13 11.53 12.85 20.56
CA GLY A 13 10.24 12.22 20.29
C GLY A 13 9.98 11.69 18.89
N TYR A 14 10.94 11.03 18.24
CA TYR A 14 10.55 9.87 17.43
C TYR A 14 10.46 8.69 18.38
N VAL A 15 9.27 8.48 18.95
CA VAL A 15 8.99 7.16 19.50
C VAL A 15 8.93 6.24 18.28
N LEU A 16 10.05 5.57 17.99
CA LEU A 16 10.08 4.35 17.20
C LEU A 16 9.30 3.27 17.96
N ASN A 17 8.01 3.48 18.17
CA ASN A 17 7.07 2.40 18.40
C ASN A 17 6.84 1.78 17.02
N THR A 18 7.85 1.06 16.53
CA THR A 18 7.82 0.37 15.23
C THR A 18 7.02 -0.92 15.29
N HIS A 19 6.04 -1.01 16.19
CA HIS A 19 5.00 -2.02 16.04
C HIS A 19 4.05 -1.51 14.96
N THR A 20 4.44 -1.70 13.70
CA THR A 20 3.47 -1.71 12.62
C THR A 20 2.47 -2.81 12.97
N ALA A 21 1.22 -2.44 13.27
CA ALA A 21 0.12 -3.39 13.36
C ALA A 21 0.20 -4.36 12.18
N ASP A 22 0.03 -5.65 12.48
CA ASP A 22 0.08 -6.71 11.47
C ASP A 22 -1.28 -6.84 10.80
N TYR A 23 -1.32 -6.45 9.53
CA TYR A 23 -2.51 -6.53 8.69
C TYR A 23 -2.56 -7.78 7.82
N SER A 24 -1.64 -8.74 8.03
CA SER A 24 -1.65 -10.01 7.33
C SER A 24 -2.99 -10.74 7.50
N GLY A 25 -3.46 -11.39 6.44
CA GLY A 25 -4.69 -12.17 6.47
C GLY A 25 -5.58 -11.95 5.25
N ASN A 26 -6.78 -12.50 5.34
CA ASN A 26 -7.81 -12.38 4.31
C ASN A 26 -8.58 -11.08 4.47
N TRP A 27 -8.75 -10.41 3.35
CA TRP A 27 -9.47 -9.15 3.20
C TRP A 27 -10.50 -9.33 2.10
N TYR A 28 -11.75 -8.99 2.36
CA TYR A 28 -12.86 -9.19 1.43
C TYR A 28 -13.48 -7.86 1.00
N SER A 29 -13.64 -7.68 -0.31
CA SER A 29 -14.34 -6.53 -0.87
C SER A 29 -15.76 -6.92 -1.24
N ARG A 30 -16.75 -6.29 -0.59
CA ARG A 30 -18.18 -6.51 -0.89
C ARG A 30 -18.58 -5.98 -2.27
N SER A 31 -17.89 -4.96 -2.78
CA SER A 31 -18.29 -4.30 -4.03
C SER A 31 -18.03 -5.16 -5.26
N ASN A 32 -16.98 -5.97 -5.24
CA ASN A 32 -16.61 -6.86 -6.34
C ASN A 32 -16.60 -8.35 -5.95
N GLY A 33 -16.86 -8.68 -4.68
CA GLY A 33 -16.93 -10.06 -4.18
C GLY A 33 -15.56 -10.76 -4.10
N ILE A 34 -14.47 -10.00 -4.02
CA ILE A 34 -13.11 -10.53 -4.14
C ILE A 34 -12.44 -10.62 -2.77
N THR A 35 -11.82 -11.76 -2.50
CA THR A 35 -10.89 -11.93 -1.39
C THR A 35 -9.46 -11.66 -1.85
N MET A 36 -8.76 -10.82 -1.09
CA MET A 36 -7.33 -10.53 -1.19
C MET A 36 -6.62 -11.13 0.02
N GLN A 37 -5.54 -11.87 -0.23
CA GLN A 37 -4.61 -12.23 0.83
C GLN A 37 -3.54 -11.13 0.94
N LEU A 38 -3.45 -10.50 2.10
CA LEU A 38 -2.39 -9.56 2.45
C LEU A 38 -1.33 -10.30 3.28
N GLN A 39 -0.06 -10.09 2.96
CA GLN A 39 1.07 -10.56 3.75
C GLN A 39 1.90 -9.36 4.18
N GLN A 40 2.29 -9.31 5.44
CA GLN A 40 3.12 -8.27 6.01
C GLN A 40 4.39 -8.86 6.63
N HIS A 41 5.54 -8.38 6.14
CA HIS A 41 6.85 -8.71 6.69
C HIS A 41 7.50 -7.42 7.20
N GLY A 42 7.25 -7.10 8.46
CA GLY A 42 7.69 -5.84 9.07
C GLY A 42 7.00 -4.64 8.40
N THR A 43 7.79 -3.83 7.69
CA THR A 43 7.30 -2.65 6.96
C THR A 43 7.09 -2.91 5.47
N VAL A 44 7.04 -4.17 5.03
CA VAL A 44 6.75 -4.53 3.63
C VAL A 44 5.41 -5.24 3.57
N LEU A 45 4.55 -4.83 2.65
CA LEU A 45 3.30 -5.50 2.31
C LEU A 45 3.41 -6.14 0.94
N SER A 46 2.85 -7.34 0.78
CA SER A 46 2.58 -7.97 -0.50
C SER A 46 1.13 -8.42 -0.59
N CYS A 47 0.50 -8.24 -1.75
CA CYS A 47 -0.85 -8.69 -2.00
C CYS A 47 -1.14 -8.95 -3.48
N HIS A 48 -2.11 -9.84 -3.70
CA HIS A 48 -2.77 -9.99 -4.99
C HIS A 48 -4.19 -9.44 -4.88
N PHE A 49 -4.45 -8.28 -5.47
CA PHE A 49 -5.78 -7.69 -5.49
C PHE A 49 -6.33 -7.67 -6.91
N ARG A 50 -7.64 -7.56 -7.05
CA ARG A 50 -8.30 -7.47 -8.36
C ARG A 50 -9.09 -6.19 -8.50
N THR A 51 -9.00 -5.60 -9.68
CA THR A 51 -9.95 -4.65 -10.24
C THR A 51 -10.94 -5.42 -11.13
N ALA A 52 -11.96 -4.76 -11.69
CA ALA A 52 -13.05 -5.43 -12.41
C ALA A 52 -12.57 -6.49 -13.43
N ASP A 53 -11.55 -6.16 -14.21
CA ASP A 53 -11.06 -7.02 -15.29
C ASP A 53 -9.65 -7.58 -15.05
N TYR A 54 -8.97 -7.22 -13.97
CA TYR A 54 -7.53 -7.46 -13.82
C TYR A 54 -7.12 -7.91 -12.43
N THR A 55 -6.11 -8.79 -12.39
CA THR A 55 -5.39 -9.15 -11.16
C THR A 55 -4.06 -8.41 -11.13
N HIS A 56 -3.75 -7.82 -10.00
CA HIS A 56 -2.55 -7.03 -9.75
C HIS A 56 -1.75 -7.71 -8.65
N GLU A 57 -0.44 -7.76 -8.82
CA GLU A 57 0.50 -8.11 -7.76
C GLU A 57 1.20 -6.83 -7.32
N ALA A 58 1.15 -6.54 -6.02
CA ALA A 58 1.77 -5.37 -5.45
C ALA A 58 2.64 -5.78 -4.26
N GLU A 59 3.88 -5.30 -4.25
CA GLU A 59 4.81 -5.44 -3.14
C GLU A 59 5.51 -4.11 -2.87
N GLY A 60 5.67 -3.76 -1.59
CA GLY A 60 6.60 -2.72 -1.18
C GLY A 60 6.29 -2.11 0.18
N PRO A 61 6.83 -0.92 0.48
CA PRO A 61 6.85 -0.41 1.83
C PRO A 61 5.48 0.10 2.30
N VAL A 62 5.21 -0.10 3.59
CA VAL A 62 4.16 0.57 4.36
C VAL A 62 4.82 1.49 5.40
N TRP A 63 4.24 2.66 5.60
CA TRP A 63 4.68 3.62 6.61
C TRP A 63 3.48 4.18 7.36
N VAL A 64 3.75 4.78 8.52
CA VAL A 64 2.74 5.49 9.30
C VAL A 64 2.76 6.96 8.89
N ASN A 65 1.62 7.52 8.48
CA ASN A 65 1.51 8.93 8.13
C ASN A 65 1.38 9.82 9.38
N ALA A 66 1.32 11.14 9.20
CA ALA A 66 1.21 12.10 10.30
C ALA A 66 -0.05 11.95 11.17
N SER A 67 -1.09 11.28 10.67
CA SER A 67 -2.31 10.97 11.44
C SER A 67 -2.25 9.61 12.15
N GLY A 68 -1.10 8.94 12.16
CA GLY A 68 -0.93 7.63 12.80
C GLY A 68 -1.47 6.46 12.00
N ARG A 69 -1.90 6.66 10.74
CA ARG A 69 -2.44 5.59 9.88
C ARG A 69 -1.36 4.96 9.03
N GLN A 70 -1.41 3.64 8.88
CA GLN A 70 -0.56 2.94 7.93
C GLN A 70 -1.02 3.21 6.48
N VAL A 71 -0.05 3.47 5.62
CA VAL A 71 -0.24 3.80 4.21
C VAL A 71 0.86 3.10 3.41
N GLY A 72 0.50 2.49 2.28
CA GLY A 72 1.43 1.97 1.29
C GLY A 72 1.19 2.61 -0.07
N ARG A 73 2.23 2.71 -0.90
CA ARG A 73 2.13 3.15 -2.30
C ARG A 73 3.07 2.35 -3.18
N TRP A 74 2.56 1.87 -4.30
CA TRP A 74 3.30 1.03 -5.24
C TRP A 74 2.99 1.40 -6.67
N LEU A 75 3.96 1.19 -7.55
CA LEU A 75 3.76 1.21 -8.98
C LEU A 75 3.64 -0.23 -9.44
N VAL A 76 2.45 -0.62 -9.89
CA VAL A 76 2.21 -1.96 -10.43
C VAL A 76 2.39 -1.91 -11.95
N LYS A 77 3.14 -2.87 -12.48
CA LYS A 77 3.26 -3.07 -13.93
C LYS A 77 2.17 -4.03 -14.39
N ARG A 78 1.41 -3.61 -15.39
CA ARG A 78 0.45 -4.44 -16.12
C ARG A 78 0.96 -4.66 -17.54
N THR A 79 0.83 -5.88 -18.04
CA THR A 79 1.12 -6.23 -19.43
C THR A 79 -0.17 -6.76 -20.07
N ALA A 80 -0.65 -6.08 -21.11
CA ALA A 80 -1.81 -6.50 -21.90
C ALA A 80 -1.47 -7.75 -22.76
N PRO A 81 -2.47 -8.50 -23.26
CA PRO A 81 -2.24 -9.71 -24.05
C PRO A 81 -1.39 -9.51 -25.31
N ASP A 82 -1.38 -8.31 -25.87
CA ASP A 82 -0.58 -7.91 -27.03
C ASP A 82 0.85 -7.47 -26.67
N GLY A 83 1.22 -7.51 -25.39
CA GLY A 83 2.53 -7.11 -24.87
C GLY A 83 2.64 -5.64 -24.49
N CYS A 84 1.59 -4.83 -24.68
CA CYS A 84 1.61 -3.42 -24.26
C CYS A 84 1.68 -3.31 -22.72
N ILE A 85 2.48 -2.37 -22.20
CA ILE A 85 2.69 -2.19 -20.76
C ILE A 85 1.99 -0.92 -20.26
N THR A 86 1.21 -1.06 -19.18
CA THR A 86 0.62 0.06 -18.42
C THR A 86 1.10 0.02 -16.97
N PHE A 87 1.47 1.16 -16.43
CA PHE A 87 1.81 1.36 -15.03
C PHE A 87 0.62 1.93 -14.27
N ILE A 88 0.40 1.38 -13.07
CA ILE A 88 -0.71 1.74 -12.20
C ILE A 88 -0.15 2.19 -10.86
N ASP A 89 -0.46 3.44 -10.48
CA ASP A 89 -0.16 3.96 -9.14
C ASP A 89 -1.24 3.44 -8.19
N CYS A 90 -0.82 2.60 -7.26
CA CYS A 90 -1.67 1.96 -6.27
C CYS A 90 -1.34 2.51 -4.88
N ARG A 91 -2.36 2.91 -4.13
CA ARG A 91 -2.23 3.36 -2.76
C ARG A 91 -3.14 2.54 -1.85
N ILE A 92 -2.57 2.00 -0.78
CA ILE A 92 -3.32 1.42 0.33
C ILE A 92 -3.38 2.40 1.48
N THR A 93 -4.56 2.52 2.10
CA THR A 93 -4.74 3.23 3.36
C THR A 93 -5.55 2.34 4.30
N PHE A 94 -4.99 2.04 5.47
CA PHE A 94 -5.73 1.36 6.52
C PHE A 94 -6.60 2.40 7.23
N LEU A 95 -7.92 2.24 7.08
CA LEU A 95 -8.93 3.12 7.67
C LEU A 95 -9.20 2.75 9.14
N SER A 96 -9.08 1.46 9.45
CA SER A 96 -9.13 0.87 10.80
C SER A 96 -8.48 -0.51 10.80
N ASP A 97 -8.49 -1.22 11.94
CA ASP A 97 -7.98 -2.58 12.07
C ASP A 97 -8.71 -3.62 11.21
N THR A 98 -9.94 -3.29 10.78
CA THR A 98 -10.83 -4.17 10.02
C THR A 98 -11.21 -3.60 8.66
N GLN A 99 -10.73 -2.41 8.28
CA GLN A 99 -11.08 -1.78 7.02
C GLN A 99 -9.88 -1.13 6.33
N MET A 100 -9.73 -1.41 5.05
CA MET A 100 -8.66 -0.91 4.20
C MET A 100 -9.23 -0.39 2.89
N GLN A 101 -8.65 0.68 2.36
CA GLN A 101 -8.96 1.20 1.03
C GLN A 101 -7.75 1.00 0.11
N ILE A 102 -7.99 0.43 -1.08
CA ILE A 102 -7.06 0.48 -2.21
C ILE A 102 -7.58 1.50 -3.20
N SER A 103 -6.74 2.46 -3.59
CA SER A 103 -6.98 3.35 -4.72
C SER A 103 -5.95 3.08 -5.81
N ALA A 104 -6.41 2.89 -7.05
CA ALA A 104 -5.56 2.60 -8.20
C ALA A 104 -5.84 3.60 -9.32
N SER A 105 -4.81 4.05 -10.03
CA SER A 105 -4.95 4.93 -11.20
C SER A 105 -3.90 4.66 -12.25
N ALA A 106 -4.27 4.75 -13.53
CA ALA A 106 -3.33 4.62 -14.64
C ALA A 106 -2.37 5.82 -14.66
N VAL A 107 -1.08 5.54 -14.86
CA VAL A 107 -0.01 6.56 -14.86
C VAL A 107 0.46 6.84 -16.27
N ASP A 108 0.55 5.80 -17.10
CA ASP A 108 0.85 5.92 -18.51
C ASP A 108 -0.37 5.49 -19.32
N THR A 109 -0.70 6.27 -20.34
CA THR A 109 -1.96 6.13 -21.09
C THR A 109 -1.77 5.22 -22.30
N ASN A 110 -0.86 4.25 -22.19
CA ASN A 110 -0.19 3.66 -23.34
C ASN A 110 -0.97 2.51 -23.99
N CYS A 111 -1.86 1.84 -23.25
CA CYS A 111 -2.50 0.61 -23.72
C CYS A 111 -4.03 0.74 -23.75
N ASP A 112 -4.68 0.31 -22.68
CA ASP A 112 -6.12 0.01 -22.65
C ASP A 112 -6.83 0.68 -21.47
N LEU A 113 -6.08 1.22 -20.52
CA LEU A 113 -6.64 2.08 -19.48
C LEU A 113 -6.54 3.54 -19.94
N PRO A 114 -7.67 4.28 -20.02
CA PRO A 114 -7.62 5.71 -20.31
C PRO A 114 -6.90 6.45 -19.18
N ALA A 115 -6.33 7.62 -19.49
CA ALA A 115 -5.69 8.51 -18.51
C ALA A 115 -6.56 8.87 -17.30
N THR A 116 -7.88 8.77 -17.50
CA THR A 116 -8.90 9.07 -16.51
C THR A 116 -9.32 7.86 -15.68
N TRP A 117 -8.83 6.65 -15.99
CA TRP A 117 -9.17 5.45 -15.24
C TRP A 117 -8.64 5.55 -13.82
N ARG A 118 -9.55 5.38 -12.88
CA ARG A 118 -9.29 5.33 -11.45
C ARG A 118 -10.29 4.39 -10.82
N GLU A 119 -9.83 3.57 -9.89
CA GLU A 119 -10.67 2.69 -9.10
C GLU A 119 -10.39 2.89 -7.62
N THR A 120 -11.42 2.68 -6.80
CA THR A 120 -11.29 2.63 -5.35
C THR A 120 -12.11 1.47 -4.84
N ILE A 121 -11.46 0.62 -4.03
CA ILE A 121 -12.02 -0.61 -3.51
C ILE A 121 -11.84 -0.60 -1.99
N ILE A 122 -12.91 -0.91 -1.27
CA ILE A 122 -12.88 -1.07 0.18
C ILE A 122 -12.84 -2.57 0.48
N TYR A 123 -11.86 -2.96 1.27
CA TYR A 123 -11.73 -4.29 1.81
C TYR A 123 -12.02 -4.28 3.31
N GLU A 124 -12.71 -5.32 3.76
CA GLU A 124 -13.02 -5.60 5.15
C GLU A 124 -12.29 -6.86 5.57
N ARG A 125 -11.71 -6.88 6.76
CA ARG A 125 -11.09 -8.08 7.34
C ARG A 125 -12.21 -9.05 7.74
N GLN A 126 -12.10 -10.32 7.33
CA GLN A 126 -13.02 -11.38 7.75
C GLN A 126 -12.65 -11.94 9.13
#